data_AF-A0A445JCV7-F1
#
_entry.id   AF-A0A445JCV7-F1
#
_cell.length_a   1.000
_cell.length_b   1.000
_cell.length_c   1.000
_cell.angle_alpha   90.00
_cell.angle_beta   90.00
_cell.angle_gamma   90.00
#
_symmetry.space_group_name_H-M   'P 1'
#
loop_
_entity.id
_entity.type
_entity.pdbx_description
1 polymer ?
#
loop_
_entity_poly.entity_id
_entity_poly.type
_entity_poly.pdbx_seq_one_letter_code
_entity_poly.pdbx_strand_id
1 'polypeptide(L)'
;MSCLLMQSLKSHPALLFSLSNHFSFSSHSVRSFLSSFSTCQHSKESTSIIDYLNAKFDFSRTQSFYISKRVSSSRFPQNPLSVLSFFKQFGFSEAQILFLIRHKPQILFTDVDKILRPKIELFQLLGLERSELCKFISKNSSILTFSLKKTLVPSVEAIGKILCSEKDFVHVLLRCGRILPNYKKFMNNVVFLESCGIVGSHLAMLLKLQPGPANVQKIPNFA
;
A
#
# COMPACT_ATOMS: atom_id res chain seq x y z
N MET A 1 -23.69 -10.98 -0.23
CA MET A 1 -22.99 -9.76 0.26
C MET A 1 -21.88 -9.26 -0.69
N SER A 2 -21.49 -10.02 -1.73
CA SER A 2 -20.31 -9.80 -2.58
C SER A 2 -20.45 -8.82 -3.77
N CYS A 3 -21.67 -8.49 -4.22
CA CYS A 3 -21.89 -7.47 -5.26
C CYS A 3 -22.01 -6.05 -4.65
N LEU A 4 -22.37 -5.97 -3.36
CA LEU A 4 -22.70 -4.73 -2.67
C LEU A 4 -21.48 -3.91 -2.26
N LEU A 5 -20.29 -4.48 -2.02
CA LEU A 5 -19.09 -3.68 -1.73
C LEU A 5 -18.53 -2.99 -2.98
N MET A 6 -18.54 -3.69 -4.12
CA MET A 6 -18.18 -3.12 -5.43
C MET A 6 -19.27 -2.18 -5.99
N GLN A 7 -20.54 -2.38 -5.61
CA GLN A 7 -21.62 -1.40 -5.86
C GLN A 7 -21.67 -0.27 -4.82
N SER A 8 -21.19 -0.44 -3.60
CA SER A 8 -21.11 0.59 -2.56
C SER A 8 -20.06 1.65 -2.93
N LEU A 9 -18.96 1.24 -3.57
CA LEU A 9 -18.05 2.14 -4.28
C LEU A 9 -18.75 2.91 -5.43
N LYS A 10 -19.81 2.36 -6.04
CA LYS A 10 -20.62 3.04 -7.09
C LYS A 10 -21.69 3.99 -6.53
N SER A 11 -22.26 3.74 -5.36
CA SER A 11 -23.44 4.49 -4.86
C SER A 11 -23.12 5.57 -3.84
N HIS A 12 -21.98 5.53 -3.13
CA HIS A 12 -21.65 6.50 -2.08
C HIS A 12 -20.18 6.99 -2.12
N PRO A 13 -19.86 8.07 -2.87
CA PRO A 13 -18.59 8.78 -2.72
C PRO A 13 -18.36 9.33 -1.29
N ALA A 14 -19.42 9.40 -0.48
CA ALA A 14 -19.38 9.76 0.92
C ALA A 14 -18.71 8.72 1.85
N LEU A 15 -18.63 7.43 1.49
CA LEU A 15 -17.93 6.43 2.31
C LEU A 15 -16.39 6.55 2.19
N LEU A 16 -15.91 6.95 1.02
CA LEU A 16 -14.50 7.34 0.82
C LEU A 16 -14.17 8.72 1.44
N PHE A 17 -15.18 9.60 1.59
CA PHE A 17 -15.06 10.86 2.32
C PHE A 17 -15.15 10.67 3.84
N SER A 18 -15.95 9.71 4.31
CA SER A 18 -16.13 9.33 5.72
C SER A 18 -14.89 8.69 6.33
N LEU A 19 -14.12 7.91 5.56
CA LEU A 19 -12.80 7.41 5.97
C LEU A 19 -11.80 8.55 6.29
N SER A 20 -12.07 9.77 5.80
CA SER A 20 -11.24 10.95 6.07
C SER A 20 -11.69 11.78 7.28
N ASN A 21 -12.94 11.64 7.75
CA ASN A 21 -13.56 12.61 8.67
C ASN A 21 -14.15 12.04 9.98
N HIS A 22 -14.20 10.71 10.19
CA HIS A 22 -14.95 10.14 11.32
C HIS A 22 -14.16 9.44 12.44
N PHE A 23 -12.84 9.61 12.52
CA PHE A 23 -12.07 9.08 13.65
C PHE A 23 -11.66 10.18 14.64
N SER A 24 -12.66 10.68 15.36
CA SER A 24 -12.46 11.30 16.67
C SER A 24 -12.35 10.21 17.72
N PHE A 25 -11.32 10.36 18.56
CA PHE A 25 -10.93 9.59 19.73
C PHE A 25 -12.06 8.85 20.49
N SER A 26 -11.80 7.60 20.86
CA SER A 26 -12.20 7.07 22.17
C SER A 26 -10.95 6.51 22.86
N SER A 27 -10.46 7.25 23.86
CA SER A 27 -9.42 6.81 24.77
C SER A 27 -10.03 5.93 25.86
N HIS A 28 -9.85 4.62 25.78
CA HIS A 28 -10.04 3.78 26.96
C HIS A 28 -8.72 3.66 27.72
N SER A 29 -8.81 4.19 28.94
CA SER A 29 -7.83 4.19 30.02
C SER A 29 -7.19 2.82 30.23
N VAL A 30 -5.86 2.78 30.21
CA VAL A 30 -5.11 1.75 30.93
C VAL A 30 -4.17 2.47 31.89
N ARG A 31 -4.53 2.40 33.17
CA ARG A 31 -3.83 2.97 34.30
C ARG A 31 -2.64 2.07 34.67
N SER A 32 -1.50 2.72 34.90
CA SER A 32 -0.41 2.36 35.81
C SER A 32 0.37 1.05 35.58
N PHE A 33 1.64 1.19 35.22
CA PHE A 33 2.76 0.88 36.13
C PHE A 33 3.93 1.83 35.81
N LEU A 34 4.11 2.86 36.63
CA LEU A 34 5.31 3.69 36.64
C LEU A 34 6.23 3.15 37.73
N SER A 35 7.37 2.60 37.34
CA SER A 35 8.51 2.44 38.26
C SER A 35 9.75 3.05 37.60
N SER A 36 10.17 4.17 38.20
CA SER A 36 11.52 4.74 38.18
C SER A 36 12.13 5.05 36.81
N PHE A 37 11.85 6.26 36.29
CA PHE A 37 12.77 6.93 35.38
C PHE A 37 13.42 8.09 36.12
N SER A 38 14.71 7.92 36.40
CA SER A 38 15.61 9.01 36.77
C SER A 38 15.46 10.15 35.76
N THR A 39 15.28 11.36 36.27
CA THR A 39 15.37 12.59 35.51
C THR A 39 16.74 12.68 34.85
N CYS A 40 16.80 12.42 33.54
CA CYS A 40 17.95 12.80 32.73
C CYS A 40 17.51 13.88 31.73
N GLN A 41 18.27 14.96 31.81
CA GLN A 41 18.06 16.24 31.16
C GLN A 41 17.95 16.12 29.64
N HIS A 42 17.14 17.02 29.08
CA HIS A 42 17.11 17.36 27.67
C HIS A 42 18.54 17.57 27.12
N SER A 43 19.01 16.67 26.28
CA SER A 43 19.93 16.98 25.20
C SER A 43 19.20 16.72 23.88
N LYS A 44 18.98 17.78 23.08
CA LYS A 44 18.63 17.64 21.67
C LYS A 44 19.86 17.11 20.94
N GLU A 45 20.14 15.82 21.05
CA GLU A 45 21.03 15.15 20.11
C GLU A 45 20.27 15.05 18.79
N SER A 46 20.50 16.01 17.89
CA SER A 46 20.09 15.87 16.50
C SER A 46 21.00 14.82 15.85
N THR A 47 20.75 13.54 16.15
CA THR A 47 21.36 12.43 15.45
C THR A 47 21.03 12.61 13.97
N SER A 48 22.07 12.67 13.13
CA SER A 48 21.87 12.75 11.68
C SER A 48 20.97 11.60 11.27
N ILE A 49 20.02 11.84 10.35
CA ILE A 49 19.17 10.77 9.79
C ILE A 49 20.05 9.62 9.29
N ILE A 50 21.27 9.91 8.82
CA ILE A 50 22.25 8.92 8.40
C ILE A 50 22.69 8.03 9.56
N ASP A 51 22.99 8.59 10.73
CA ASP A 51 23.46 7.85 11.89
C ASP A 51 22.34 7.01 12.51
N TYR A 52 21.13 7.56 12.57
CA TYR A 52 19.93 6.80 12.95
C TYR A 52 19.71 5.61 12.02
N LEU A 53 19.83 5.83 10.71
CA LEU A 53 19.63 4.78 9.70
C LEU A 53 20.70 3.69 9.78
N ASN A 54 21.97 4.07 9.93
CA ASN A 54 23.07 3.12 10.10
C ASN A 54 22.89 2.28 11.38
N ALA A 55 22.53 2.93 12.49
CA ALA A 55 22.43 2.27 13.80
C ALA A 55 21.19 1.38 13.98
N LYS A 56 20.08 1.68 13.28
CA LYS A 56 18.80 0.94 13.44
C LYS A 56 18.48 -0.04 12.33
N PHE A 57 19.03 0.12 11.13
CA PHE A 57 18.67 -0.69 9.96
C PHE A 57 19.86 -1.40 9.31
N ASP A 58 21.03 -1.38 9.94
CA ASP A 58 22.30 -1.92 9.41
C ASP A 58 22.61 -1.45 7.99
N PHE A 59 22.19 -0.22 7.66
CA PHE A 59 22.46 0.37 6.37
C PHE A 59 23.92 0.80 6.27
N SER A 60 24.49 0.62 5.08
CA SER A 60 25.80 1.21 4.80
C SER A 60 25.70 2.73 4.81
N ARG A 61 26.81 3.41 5.08
CA ARG A 61 26.88 4.88 5.05
C ARG A 61 26.39 5.45 3.70
N THR A 62 26.68 4.75 2.60
CA THR A 62 26.23 5.11 1.25
C THR A 62 24.72 4.93 1.06
N GLN A 63 24.13 3.86 1.59
CA GLN A 63 22.68 3.65 1.58
C GLN A 63 21.98 4.73 2.42
N SER A 64 22.44 4.96 3.64
CA SER A 64 21.88 5.98 4.52
C SER A 64 22.02 7.39 3.96
N PHE A 65 23.12 7.71 3.28
CA PHE A 65 23.29 8.98 2.58
C PHE A 65 22.31 9.13 1.40
N TYR A 66 22.15 8.09 0.57
CA TYR A 66 21.18 8.07 -0.52
C TYR A 66 19.74 8.26 -0.02
N ILE A 67 19.39 7.57 1.07
CA ILE A 67 18.11 7.72 1.75
C ILE A 67 17.96 9.15 2.27
N SER A 68 18.97 9.66 3.00
CA SER A 68 18.97 11.01 3.56
C SER A 68 18.75 12.07 2.47
N LYS A 69 19.37 11.94 1.30
CA LYS A 69 19.12 12.84 0.14
C LYS A 69 17.67 12.80 -0.36
N ARG A 70 17.05 11.62 -0.38
CA ARG A 70 15.63 11.47 -0.76
C ARG A 70 14.66 11.97 0.30
N VAL A 71 15.06 11.93 1.56
CA VAL A 71 14.24 12.33 2.71
C VAL A 71 14.36 13.85 2.97
N SER A 72 15.56 14.42 2.80
CA SER A 72 15.83 15.85 2.99
C SER A 72 15.17 16.76 1.97
N SER A 73 14.76 16.24 0.81
CA SER A 73 14.06 17.02 -0.23
C SER A 73 12.59 17.29 0.11
N SER A 74 12.10 16.79 1.24
CA SER A 74 10.68 16.73 1.60
C SER A 74 10.51 17.11 3.05
N ARG A 75 9.77 18.20 3.31
CA ARG A 75 9.27 18.56 4.65
C ARG A 75 8.31 17.48 5.12
N PHE A 76 8.81 16.40 5.70
CA PHE A 76 7.98 15.34 6.23
C PHE A 76 7.66 15.59 7.70
N PRO A 77 6.38 15.58 8.09
CA PRO A 77 5.96 16.05 9.41
C PRO A 77 6.07 14.99 10.53
N GLN A 78 6.58 13.78 10.27
CA GLN A 78 6.37 12.64 11.19
C GLN A 78 7.63 11.84 11.56
N ASN A 79 7.56 11.27 12.77
CA ASN A 79 8.62 10.51 13.42
C ASN A 79 8.76 9.09 12.83
N PRO A 80 9.93 8.65 12.34
CA PRO A 80 10.17 7.28 11.87
C PRO A 80 9.72 6.18 12.84
N LEU A 81 9.81 6.43 14.15
CA LEU A 81 9.40 5.49 15.17
C LEU A 81 7.90 5.17 15.13
N SER A 82 7.04 6.16 14.79
CA SER A 82 5.59 5.93 14.71
C SER A 82 5.22 5.04 13.53
N VAL A 83 5.93 5.17 12.41
CA VAL A 83 5.78 4.31 11.24
C VAL A 83 6.21 2.88 11.57
N LEU A 84 7.34 2.71 12.26
CA LEU A 84 7.81 1.39 12.70
C LEU A 84 6.82 0.73 13.66
N SER A 85 6.34 1.47 14.66
CA SER A 85 5.36 0.96 15.62
C SER A 85 4.06 0.59 14.93
N PHE A 86 3.60 1.38 13.97
CA PHE A 86 2.41 1.08 13.17
C PHE A 86 2.54 -0.26 12.43
N PHE A 87 3.65 -0.48 11.71
CA PHE A 87 3.84 -1.75 11.01
C PHE A 87 3.97 -2.93 11.97
N LYS A 88 4.70 -2.78 13.10
CA LYS A 88 4.80 -3.83 14.12
C LYS A 88 3.43 -4.17 14.73
N GLN A 89 2.65 -3.16 15.11
CA GLN A 89 1.29 -3.33 15.66
C GLN A 89 0.30 -3.92 14.66
N PHE A 90 0.44 -3.57 13.37
CA PHE A 90 -0.37 -4.18 12.32
C PHE A 90 -0.05 -5.67 12.12
N GLY A 91 1.18 -6.10 12.43
CA GLY A 91 1.61 -7.49 12.35
C GLY A 91 2.67 -7.78 11.27
N PHE A 92 3.41 -6.76 10.82
CA PHE A 92 4.60 -6.98 10.00
C PHE A 92 5.74 -7.52 10.85
N SER A 93 6.47 -8.51 10.33
CA SER A 93 7.70 -8.97 10.96
C SER A 93 8.82 -7.94 10.80
N GLU A 94 9.84 -8.02 11.66
CA GLU A 94 11.00 -7.13 11.57
C GLU A 94 11.67 -7.22 10.19
N ALA A 95 11.87 -8.43 9.66
CA ALA A 95 12.42 -8.64 8.32
C ALA A 95 11.59 -7.97 7.21
N GLN A 96 10.24 -8.01 7.31
CA GLN A 96 9.36 -7.35 6.36
C GLN A 96 9.47 -5.83 6.43
N ILE A 97 9.55 -5.27 7.64
CA ILE A 97 9.73 -3.83 7.87
C ILE A 97 11.08 -3.37 7.31
N LEU A 98 12.16 -4.09 7.61
CA LEU A 98 13.50 -3.82 7.07
C LEU A 98 13.49 -3.83 5.53
N PHE A 99 12.82 -4.83 4.94
CA PHE A 99 12.68 -4.92 3.49
C PHE A 99 11.93 -3.71 2.90
N LEU A 100 10.79 -3.33 3.49
CA LEU A 100 10.01 -2.16 3.07
C LEU A 100 10.85 -0.89 3.05
N ILE A 101 11.61 -0.66 4.12
CA ILE A 101 12.40 0.56 4.31
C ILE A 101 13.60 0.58 3.36
N ARG A 102 14.28 -0.55 3.20
CA ARG A 102 15.42 -0.67 2.28
C ARG A 102 15.00 -0.38 0.83
N HIS A 103 13.82 -0.85 0.43
CA HIS A 103 13.33 -0.63 -0.93
C HIS A 103 12.65 0.72 -1.14
N LYS A 104 11.95 1.24 -0.12
CA LYS A 104 11.14 2.46 -0.17
C LYS A 104 11.34 3.27 1.11
N PRO A 105 12.51 3.89 1.29
CA PRO A 105 12.86 4.58 2.53
C PRO A 105 11.96 5.78 2.85
N GLN A 106 11.32 6.38 1.85
CA GLN A 106 10.36 7.47 2.05
C GLN A 106 9.15 7.07 2.91
N ILE A 107 8.86 5.77 3.03
CA ILE A 107 7.76 5.26 3.86
C ILE A 107 7.99 5.61 5.33
N LEU A 108 9.24 5.62 5.81
CA LEU A 108 9.57 5.98 7.21
C LEU A 108 9.13 7.39 7.60
N PHE A 109 8.99 8.28 6.63
CA PHE A 109 8.68 9.68 6.86
C PHE A 109 7.26 10.03 6.41
N THR A 110 6.44 9.00 6.18
CA THR A 110 5.06 9.16 5.75
C THR A 110 4.13 9.27 6.95
N ASP A 111 3.10 10.10 6.84
CA ASP A 111 2.09 10.24 7.89
C ASP A 111 1.26 8.96 8.04
N VAL A 112 1.33 8.36 9.24
CA VAL A 112 0.69 7.08 9.53
C VAL A 112 -0.82 7.20 9.33
N ASP A 113 -1.46 8.17 9.98
CA ASP A 113 -2.92 8.24 10.04
C ASP A 113 -3.51 8.84 8.77
N LYS A 114 -2.82 9.78 8.12
CA LYS A 114 -3.31 10.42 6.89
C LYS A 114 -3.00 9.65 5.62
N ILE A 115 -1.94 8.83 5.61
CA ILE A 115 -1.43 8.23 4.38
C ILE A 115 -1.30 6.71 4.46
N LEU A 116 -0.66 6.15 5.50
CA LEU A 116 -0.43 4.70 5.55
C LEU A 116 -1.70 3.94 5.92
N ARG A 117 -2.36 4.32 7.02
CA ARG A 117 -3.57 3.67 7.54
C ARG A 117 -4.69 3.61 6.49
N PRO A 118 -5.04 4.69 5.77
CA PRO A 118 -6.07 4.63 4.74
C PRO A 118 -5.73 3.67 3.57
N LYS A 119 -4.44 3.47 3.27
CA LYS A 119 -4.02 2.49 2.23
C LYS A 119 -4.15 1.06 2.74
N ILE A 120 -3.78 0.80 4.00
CA ILE A 120 -3.95 -0.50 4.63
C ILE A 120 -5.45 -0.87 4.67
N GLU A 121 -6.28 0.06 5.12
CA GLU A 121 -7.74 -0.12 5.21
C GLU A 121 -8.35 -0.39 3.84
N LEU A 122 -7.90 0.28 2.77
CA LEU A 122 -8.35 -0.04 1.41
C LEU A 122 -8.13 -1.52 1.07
N PHE A 123 -6.96 -2.09 1.37
CA PHE A 123 -6.70 -3.50 1.06
C PHE A 123 -7.48 -4.47 1.96
N GLN A 124 -7.74 -4.09 3.21
CA GLN A 124 -8.62 -4.87 4.09
C GLN A 124 -10.06 -4.87 3.58
N LEU A 125 -10.57 -3.72 3.10
CA LEU A 125 -11.89 -3.60 2.48
C LEU A 125 -12.01 -4.41 1.18
N LEU A 126 -10.89 -4.71 0.52
CA LEU A 126 -10.83 -5.57 -0.66
C LEU A 126 -10.81 -7.06 -0.32
N GLY A 127 -10.82 -7.43 0.97
CA GLY A 127 -10.87 -8.81 1.42
C GLY A 127 -9.51 -9.42 1.73
N LEU A 128 -8.42 -8.64 1.79
CA LEU A 128 -7.12 -9.17 2.20
C LEU A 128 -7.06 -9.31 3.72
N GLU A 129 -6.84 -10.54 4.17
CA GLU A 129 -6.57 -10.80 5.58
C GLU A 129 -5.25 -10.17 6.02
N ARG A 130 -5.13 -9.86 7.32
CA ARG A 130 -3.98 -9.17 7.89
C ARG A 130 -2.64 -9.84 7.53
N SER A 131 -2.55 -11.16 7.65
CA SER A 131 -1.31 -11.91 7.38
C SER A 131 -0.94 -11.89 5.88
N GLU A 132 -1.94 -12.01 5.00
CA GLU A 132 -1.77 -11.92 3.55
C GLU A 132 -1.39 -10.50 3.13
N LEU A 133 -1.99 -9.49 3.75
CA LEU A 133 -1.71 -8.10 3.48
C LEU A 133 -0.27 -7.73 3.85
N CYS A 134 0.25 -8.21 4.98
CA CYS A 134 1.67 -8.04 5.34
C CYS A 134 2.59 -8.62 4.25
N LYS A 135 2.31 -9.85 3.79
CA LYS A 135 3.08 -10.51 2.72
C LYS A 135 2.96 -9.76 1.40
N PHE A 136 1.76 -9.32 1.04
CA PHE A 136 1.46 -8.61 -0.20
C PHE A 136 2.19 -7.27 -0.26
N ILE A 137 2.10 -6.45 0.79
CA ILE A 137 2.76 -5.14 0.86
C ILE A 137 4.27 -5.30 0.89
N SER A 138 4.79 -6.30 1.61
CA SER A 138 6.24 -6.56 1.63
C SER A 138 6.75 -6.85 0.22
N LYS A 139 6.06 -7.71 -0.55
CA LYS A 139 6.42 -8.02 -1.95
C LYS A 139 6.20 -6.83 -2.90
N ASN A 140 5.26 -5.94 -2.60
CA ASN A 140 4.85 -4.82 -3.45
C ASN A 140 5.06 -3.47 -2.75
N SER A 141 6.21 -3.26 -2.12
CA SER A 141 6.51 -2.08 -1.29
C SER A 141 6.22 -0.73 -1.96
N SER A 142 6.35 -0.64 -3.28
CA SER A 142 6.00 0.55 -4.06
C SER A 142 4.54 0.96 -3.93
N ILE A 143 3.63 0.04 -3.58
CA ILE A 143 2.20 0.33 -3.52
C ILE A 143 1.86 1.42 -2.50
N LEU A 144 2.61 1.47 -1.40
CA LEU A 144 2.47 2.48 -0.35
C LEU A 144 2.98 3.87 -0.78
N THR A 145 3.62 3.98 -1.95
CA THR A 145 4.15 5.25 -2.47
C THR A 145 3.22 5.94 -3.46
N PHE A 146 2.23 5.22 -4.00
CA PHE A 146 1.25 5.80 -4.92
C PHE A 146 0.16 6.56 -4.16
N SER A 147 -0.49 7.50 -4.86
CA SER A 147 -1.61 8.25 -4.31
C SER A 147 -2.81 7.33 -4.12
N LEU A 148 -3.40 7.35 -2.92
CA LEU A 148 -4.64 6.63 -2.64
C LEU A 148 -5.76 7.09 -3.60
N LYS A 149 -6.02 8.41 -3.64
CA LYS A 149 -7.12 8.99 -4.41
C LYS A 149 -6.86 9.03 -5.92
N LYS A 150 -5.64 9.34 -6.35
CA LYS A 150 -5.34 9.51 -7.79
C LYS A 150 -4.94 8.22 -8.51
N THR A 151 -4.61 7.16 -7.78
CA THR A 151 -4.06 5.93 -8.37
C THR A 151 -4.74 4.68 -7.84
N LEU A 152 -4.67 4.43 -6.53
CA LEU A 152 -5.13 3.16 -5.97
C LEU A 152 -6.65 2.99 -6.11
N VAL A 153 -7.43 3.96 -5.67
CA VAL A 153 -8.91 3.90 -5.78
C VAL A 153 -9.37 3.77 -7.24
N PRO A 154 -8.94 4.62 -8.20
CA PRO A 154 -9.33 4.46 -9.60
C PRO A 154 -8.91 3.11 -10.21
N SER A 155 -7.74 2.59 -9.82
CA SER A 155 -7.28 1.30 -10.31
C SER A 155 -8.13 0.13 -9.82
N VAL A 156 -8.50 0.15 -8.54
CA VAL A 156 -9.40 -0.83 -7.92
C VAL A 156 -10.76 -0.78 -8.58
N GLU A 157 -11.33 0.40 -8.80
CA GLU A 157 -12.62 0.58 -9.47
C GLU A 157 -12.60 0.06 -10.91
N ALA A 158 -11.54 0.38 -11.68
CA ALA A 158 -11.43 -0.03 -13.08
C ALA A 158 -11.30 -1.55 -13.21
N ILE A 159 -10.44 -2.18 -12.40
CA ILE A 159 -10.20 -3.62 -12.45
C ILE A 159 -11.38 -4.39 -11.84
N GLY A 160 -12.01 -3.85 -10.79
CA GLY A 160 -13.19 -4.44 -10.15
C GLY A 160 -14.42 -4.47 -11.07
N LYS A 161 -14.53 -3.56 -12.05
CA LYS A 161 -15.58 -3.63 -13.09
C LYS A 161 -15.44 -4.85 -14.00
N ILE A 162 -14.22 -5.38 -14.17
CA ILE A 162 -13.94 -6.57 -14.97
C ILE A 162 -14.05 -7.82 -14.09
N LEU A 163 -13.47 -7.76 -12.90
CA LEU A 163 -13.48 -8.83 -11.91
C LEU A 163 -14.70 -8.68 -11.00
N CYS A 164 -15.86 -9.15 -11.46
CA CYS A 164 -17.15 -9.08 -10.75
C CYS A 164 -17.21 -9.91 -9.44
N SER A 165 -16.09 -10.42 -8.94
CA SER A 165 -15.97 -11.25 -7.73
C SER A 165 -14.80 -10.76 -6.89
N GLU A 166 -15.05 -10.52 -5.60
CA GLU A 166 -14.02 -10.14 -4.62
C GLU A 166 -12.89 -11.17 -4.56
N LYS A 167 -13.22 -12.47 -4.57
CA LYS A 167 -12.23 -13.56 -4.56
C LYS A 167 -11.34 -13.52 -5.80
N ASP A 168 -11.94 -13.24 -6.97
CA ASP A 168 -11.20 -13.15 -8.23
C ASP A 168 -10.28 -11.91 -8.23
N PHE A 169 -10.76 -10.79 -7.66
CA PHE A 169 -9.97 -9.59 -7.49
C PHE A 169 -8.76 -9.81 -6.57
N VAL A 170 -8.98 -10.38 -5.39
CA VAL A 170 -7.91 -10.72 -4.44
C VAL A 170 -6.92 -11.69 -5.07
N HIS A 171 -7.41 -12.72 -5.77
CA HIS A 171 -6.55 -13.67 -6.47
C HIS A 171 -5.64 -12.95 -7.49
N VAL A 172 -6.19 -12.08 -8.34
CA VAL A 172 -5.42 -11.30 -9.31
C VAL A 172 -4.43 -10.38 -8.63
N LEU A 173 -4.86 -9.69 -7.56
CA LEU A 173 -4.02 -8.76 -6.82
C LEU A 173 -2.81 -9.44 -6.17
N LEU A 174 -3.02 -10.59 -5.51
CA LEU A 174 -1.96 -11.37 -4.87
C LEU A 174 -0.97 -11.92 -5.89
N ARG A 175 -1.43 -12.23 -7.11
CA ARG A 175 -0.59 -12.71 -8.21
C ARG A 175 0.16 -11.59 -8.92
N CYS A 176 -0.44 -10.40 -9.06
CA CYS A 176 0.18 -9.25 -9.72
C CYS A 176 -0.17 -7.92 -9.05
N GLY A 177 0.46 -7.61 -7.91
CA GLY A 177 0.26 -6.33 -7.22
C GLY A 177 0.61 -5.08 -8.06
N ARG A 178 1.42 -5.25 -9.10
CA ARG A 178 1.80 -4.18 -10.04
C ARG A 178 0.66 -3.77 -10.97
N ILE A 179 -0.46 -4.50 -11.01
CA ILE A 179 -1.62 -4.16 -11.83
C ILE A 179 -2.26 -2.83 -11.40
N LEU A 180 -2.30 -2.55 -10.10
CA LEU A 180 -2.89 -1.33 -9.55
C LEU A 180 -2.16 -0.05 -10.00
N PRO A 181 -0.84 0.11 -9.78
CA PRO A 181 -0.16 1.31 -10.24
C PRO A 181 -0.10 1.45 -11.78
N ASN A 182 -0.17 0.33 -12.51
CA ASN A 182 -0.12 0.31 -13.97
C ASN A 182 -1.49 0.18 -14.64
N TYR A 183 -2.58 0.43 -13.90
CA TYR A 183 -3.94 0.14 -14.38
C TYR A 183 -4.26 0.84 -15.70
N LYS A 184 -3.74 2.04 -15.97
CA LYS A 184 -3.96 2.73 -17.25
C LYS A 184 -3.44 1.94 -18.45
N LYS A 185 -2.20 1.44 -18.36
CA LYS A 185 -1.61 0.59 -19.42
C LYS A 185 -2.42 -0.69 -19.58
N PHE A 186 -2.84 -1.26 -18.46
CA PHE A 186 -3.68 -2.43 -18.44
C PHE A 186 -5.05 -2.19 -19.10
N MET A 187 -5.72 -1.08 -18.80
CA MET A 187 -7.01 -0.72 -19.41
C MET A 187 -6.89 -0.47 -20.92
N ASN A 188 -5.76 0.05 -21.41
CA ASN A 188 -5.54 0.16 -22.86
C ASN A 188 -5.52 -1.21 -23.53
N ASN A 189 -4.92 -2.23 -22.90
CA ASN A 189 -4.96 -3.60 -23.40
C ASN A 189 -6.39 -4.17 -23.33
N VAL A 190 -7.17 -3.81 -22.30
CA VAL A 190 -8.59 -4.21 -22.21
C VAL A 190 -9.38 -3.68 -23.40
N VAL A 191 -9.27 -2.39 -23.73
CA VAL A 191 -9.96 -1.80 -24.89
C VAL A 191 -9.60 -2.54 -26.20
N PHE A 192 -8.33 -2.92 -26.37
CA PHE A 192 -7.91 -3.72 -27.51
C PHE A 192 -8.56 -5.11 -27.51
N LEU A 193 -8.55 -5.82 -26.38
CA LEU A 193 -9.17 -7.14 -26.27
C LEU A 193 -10.69 -7.08 -26.53
N GLU A 194 -11.36 -6.03 -26.06
CA GLU A 194 -12.77 -5.77 -26.35
C GLU A 194 -12.99 -5.55 -27.86
N SER A 195 -12.09 -4.84 -28.54
CA SER A 195 -12.14 -4.68 -30.01
C SER A 195 -11.95 -5.99 -30.77
N CYS A 196 -11.28 -6.99 -30.16
CA CYS A 196 -11.16 -8.35 -30.68
C CYS A 196 -12.35 -9.25 -30.28
N GLY A 197 -13.39 -8.71 -29.64
CA GLY A 197 -14.57 -9.45 -29.20
C GLY A 197 -14.40 -10.16 -27.84
N ILE A 198 -13.29 -9.98 -27.14
CA ILE A 198 -13.03 -10.60 -25.84
C ILE A 198 -13.59 -9.69 -24.74
N VAL A 199 -14.82 -9.98 -24.31
CA VAL A 199 -15.58 -9.18 -23.33
C VAL A 199 -16.07 -10.02 -22.15
N GLY A 200 -16.50 -9.35 -21.07
CA GLY A 200 -17.21 -9.98 -19.95
C GLY A 200 -16.44 -11.11 -19.27
N SER A 201 -17.03 -12.30 -19.23
CA SER A 201 -16.46 -13.47 -18.55
C SER A 201 -15.14 -13.96 -19.16
N HIS A 202 -14.97 -13.86 -20.48
CA HIS A 202 -13.74 -14.25 -21.16
C HIS A 202 -12.58 -13.33 -20.77
N LEU A 203 -12.84 -12.03 -20.69
CA LEU A 203 -11.86 -11.06 -20.22
C LEU A 203 -11.49 -11.32 -18.76
N ALA A 204 -12.47 -11.53 -17.87
CA ALA A 204 -12.23 -11.86 -16.48
C ALA A 204 -11.42 -13.17 -16.32
N MET A 205 -11.66 -14.17 -17.16
CA MET A 205 -10.90 -15.42 -17.20
C MET A 205 -9.43 -15.17 -17.58
N LEU A 206 -9.15 -14.37 -18.60
CA LEU A 206 -7.78 -14.01 -18.98
C LEU A 206 -7.02 -13.36 -17.83
N LEU A 207 -7.68 -12.46 -17.08
CA LEU A 207 -7.05 -11.80 -15.94
C LEU A 207 -6.68 -12.76 -14.82
N LYS A 208 -7.53 -13.75 -14.55
CA LYS A 208 -7.22 -14.78 -13.54
C LYS A 208 -6.04 -15.66 -13.96
N LEU A 209 -5.98 -16.02 -15.24
CA LEU A 209 -4.92 -16.87 -15.79
C LEU A 209 -3.58 -16.13 -15.88
N GLN A 210 -3.58 -14.88 -16.33
CA GLN A 210 -2.38 -14.08 -16.58
C GLN A 210 -2.60 -12.59 -16.20
N PRO A 211 -2.49 -12.23 -14.91
CA PRO A 211 -2.66 -10.85 -14.47
C PRO A 211 -1.42 -9.96 -14.71
N GLY A 212 -0.31 -10.55 -15.16
CA GLY A 212 0.87 -9.80 -15.61
C GLY A 212 0.59 -9.06 -16.93
N PRO A 213 1.42 -8.08 -17.32
CA PRO A 213 1.28 -7.46 -18.63
C PRO A 213 1.49 -8.56 -19.68
N ALA A 214 0.40 -9.04 -20.27
CA ALA A 214 0.50 -9.65 -21.57
C ALA A 214 1.22 -8.61 -22.44
N ASN A 215 2.45 -8.90 -22.85
CA ASN A 215 3.02 -8.28 -24.03
C ASN A 215 2.19 -8.79 -25.21
N VAL A 216 1.00 -8.23 -25.38
CA VAL A 216 0.08 -8.54 -26.49
C VAL A 216 0.72 -8.17 -27.84
N GLN A 217 1.82 -7.41 -27.82
CA GLN A 217 2.69 -7.15 -28.99
C GLN A 217 3.46 -8.38 -29.52
N LYS A 218 3.24 -9.58 -28.97
CA LYS A 218 3.77 -10.84 -29.52
C LYS A 218 2.68 -11.92 -29.63
N ILE A 219 1.47 -11.57 -30.02
CA ILE A 219 0.57 -12.57 -30.59
C ILE A 219 0.88 -12.61 -32.09
N PRO A 220 1.59 -13.64 -32.61
CA PRO A 220 1.73 -13.77 -34.05
C PRO A 220 0.33 -13.95 -34.64
N ASN A 221 0.06 -13.17 -35.69
CA ASN A 221 -1.15 -13.23 -36.49
C ASN A 221 -1.50 -14.70 -36.81
N PHE A 222 -2.66 -15.16 -36.38
CA PHE A 222 -3.30 -16.30 -37.02
C PHE A 222 -4.05 -15.75 -38.23
N ALA A 223 -3.38 -15.84 -39.38
CA ALA A 223 -4.04 -15.93 -40.68
C ALA A 223 -4.59 -17.35 -40.85
#